data_AF-A0A949SED9-F1
#
_entry.id   AF-A0A949SED9-F1
#
_cell.length_a   1.000
_cell.length_b   1.000
_cell.length_c   1.000
_cell.angle_alpha   90.00
_cell.angle_beta   90.00
_cell.angle_gamma   90.00
#
_symmetry.space_group_name_H-M   'P 1'
#
loop_
_entity.id
_entity.type
_entity.pdbx_description
1 polymer ?
#
loop_
_entity_poly.entity_id
_entity_poly.type
_entity_poly.pdbx_seq_one_letter_code
_entity_poly.pdbx_strand_id
1 'polypeptide(L)'
;MRFFRIGLFLFFIGAAFAATATAQKTRPRKAQPSKPPVSRTVAPLDVRTAREKVDIQRSNTSRFIDVLGPIAQEIENTSQEAKRRNLPLATVERNEQNKRRVIAAIRNLRVGIATLESDFRTRSNLRRYLPTLEGVTDLVASSEDMALAGKFVAAKEPLRDVLKKLTDTLNVMPK
;
A
#
# COMPACT_ATOMS: atom_id res chain seq x y z
N MET A 1 7.79 -9.70 54.83
CA MET A 1 6.97 -10.26 55.93
C MET A 1 5.92 -9.24 56.34
N ARG A 2 4.73 -9.73 56.74
CA ARG A 2 3.61 -9.02 57.42
C ARG A 2 2.50 -8.47 56.50
N PHE A 3 1.66 -9.40 56.05
CA PHE A 3 0.25 -9.58 56.46
C PHE A 3 -0.49 -8.37 57.05
N PHE A 4 -1.69 -8.02 56.55
CA PHE A 4 -2.99 -8.36 57.20
C PHE A 4 -4.24 -7.70 56.58
N ARG A 5 -5.22 -8.57 56.34
CA ARG A 5 -6.63 -8.55 56.81
C ARG A 5 -7.71 -7.63 56.22
N ILE A 6 -8.63 -8.32 55.52
CA ILE A 6 -10.03 -8.61 55.90
C ILE A 6 -10.94 -7.42 56.22
N GLY A 7 -12.03 -7.34 55.46
CA GLY A 7 -13.26 -6.61 55.83
C GLY A 7 -14.47 -7.13 55.06
N LEU A 8 -14.92 -8.34 55.42
CA LEU A 8 -16.24 -8.89 55.09
C LEU A 8 -17.29 -8.21 55.97
N PHE A 9 -18.35 -7.63 55.42
CA PHE A 9 -19.60 -7.40 56.16
C PHE A 9 -20.83 -7.62 55.26
N LEU A 10 -21.55 -8.69 55.59
CA LEU A 10 -22.94 -8.98 55.26
C LEU A 10 -23.85 -8.25 56.27
N PHE A 11 -24.95 -7.64 55.83
CA PHE A 11 -26.32 -7.93 56.32
C PHE A 11 -27.41 -7.07 55.63
N PHE A 12 -28.29 -7.74 54.87
CA PHE A 12 -29.74 -7.84 55.06
C PHE A 12 -30.57 -6.59 55.46
N ILE A 13 -31.61 -6.28 54.67
CA ILE A 13 -33.07 -6.41 55.01
C ILE A 13 -33.91 -5.75 53.90
N GLY A 14 -35.00 -6.43 53.52
CA GLY A 14 -35.84 -6.07 52.40
C GLY A 14 -36.88 -4.98 52.64
N ALA A 15 -37.51 -4.58 51.54
CA ALA A 15 -38.82 -3.93 51.53
C ALA A 15 -39.58 -4.45 50.30
N ALA A 16 -40.66 -5.17 50.57
CA ALA A 16 -41.65 -5.53 49.57
C ALA A 16 -42.45 -4.28 49.21
N PHE A 17 -42.50 -3.93 47.93
CA PHE A 17 -43.52 -3.05 47.39
C PHE A 17 -44.28 -3.80 46.28
N ALA A 18 -45.56 -4.04 46.56
CA ALA A 18 -46.54 -4.46 45.58
C ALA A 18 -46.79 -3.29 44.62
N ALA A 19 -46.51 -3.50 43.33
CA ALA A 19 -46.94 -2.61 42.28
C ALA A 19 -47.94 -3.35 41.38
N THR A 20 -49.13 -2.78 41.35
CA THR A 20 -50.33 -3.19 40.63
C THR A 20 -50.10 -3.38 39.13
N ALA A 21 -50.62 -4.49 38.60
CA ALA A 21 -50.71 -4.78 37.19
C ALA A 21 -51.52 -3.72 36.44
N THR A 22 -50.93 -3.13 35.39
CA THR A 22 -51.67 -2.44 34.35
C THR A 22 -51.51 -3.22 33.05
N ALA A 23 -52.63 -3.68 32.51
CA ALA A 23 -52.72 -4.43 31.28
C ALA A 23 -52.26 -3.57 30.09
N GLN A 24 -51.02 -3.76 29.64
CA GLN A 24 -50.55 -3.20 28.37
C GLN A 24 -51.13 -3.99 27.21
N LYS A 25 -52.10 -3.35 26.55
CA LYS A 25 -52.65 -3.74 25.25
C LYS A 25 -51.50 -3.89 24.23
N THR A 26 -51.16 -5.14 23.89
CA THR A 26 -50.18 -5.48 22.87
C THR A 26 -50.66 -4.98 21.50
N ARG A 27 -50.02 -3.92 21.01
CA ARG A 27 -50.13 -3.52 19.60
C ARG A 27 -49.38 -4.56 18.76
N PRO A 28 -49.92 -5.02 17.62
CA PRO A 28 -49.20 -5.92 16.73
C PRO A 28 -47.93 -5.23 16.24
N ARG A 29 -46.77 -5.81 16.57
CA ARG A 29 -45.46 -5.37 16.10
C ARG A 29 -45.46 -5.52 14.57
N LYS A 30 -45.49 -4.39 13.86
CA LYS A 30 -45.23 -4.34 12.41
C LYS A 30 -43.95 -5.13 12.15
N ALA A 31 -44.02 -6.14 11.28
CA ALA A 31 -42.86 -6.89 10.84
C ALA A 31 -41.84 -5.89 10.30
N GLN A 32 -40.69 -5.85 10.95
CA GLN A 32 -39.56 -5.05 10.50
C GLN A 32 -39.09 -5.70 9.19
N PRO A 33 -39.02 -4.95 8.06
CA PRO A 33 -38.56 -5.54 6.81
C PRO A 33 -37.19 -6.16 7.04
N SER A 34 -37.10 -7.47 6.79
CA SER A 34 -35.83 -8.19 6.81
C SER A 34 -34.88 -7.44 5.88
N LYS A 35 -33.75 -6.97 6.42
CA LYS A 35 -32.68 -6.41 5.60
C LYS A 35 -32.41 -7.42 4.47
N PRO A 36 -32.41 -7.00 3.19
CA PRO A 36 -32.09 -7.90 2.10
C PRO A 36 -30.74 -8.55 2.41
N PRO A 37 -30.57 -9.86 2.12
CA PRO A 37 -29.30 -10.53 2.31
C PRO A 37 -28.23 -9.70 1.58
N VAL A 38 -27.13 -9.40 2.28
CA VAL A 38 -25.97 -8.75 1.67
C VAL A 38 -25.44 -9.73 0.64
N SER A 39 -25.92 -9.61 -0.59
CA SER A 39 -25.39 -10.36 -1.71
C SER A 39 -23.93 -9.94 -1.82
N ARG A 40 -23.01 -10.85 -1.48
CA ARG A 40 -21.59 -10.71 -1.79
C ARG A 40 -21.48 -10.74 -3.31
N THR A 41 -21.80 -9.59 -3.91
CA THR A 41 -21.74 -9.40 -5.34
C THR A 41 -20.25 -9.41 -5.65
N VAL A 42 -19.80 -10.53 -6.19
CA VAL A 42 -18.41 -10.72 -6.62
C VAL A 42 -18.05 -9.57 -7.54
N ALA A 43 -16.91 -8.92 -7.28
CA ALA A 43 -16.48 -7.80 -8.10
C ALA A 43 -16.42 -8.22 -9.57
N PRO A 44 -16.77 -7.32 -10.51
CA PRO A 44 -16.64 -7.57 -11.95
C PRO A 44 -15.25 -8.13 -12.30
N LEU A 45 -15.19 -9.06 -13.26
CA LEU A 45 -13.96 -9.79 -13.61
C LEU A 45 -12.82 -8.84 -13.97
N ASP A 46 -13.12 -7.81 -14.75
CA ASP A 46 -12.20 -6.75 -15.15
C ASP A 46 -11.59 -5.98 -13.97
N VAL A 47 -12.38 -5.68 -12.93
CA VAL A 47 -11.90 -5.04 -11.69
C VAL A 47 -10.95 -5.98 -10.93
N ARG A 48 -11.27 -7.28 -10.87
CA ARG A 48 -10.40 -8.27 -10.21
C ARG A 48 -9.07 -8.44 -10.94
N THR A 49 -9.11 -8.57 -12.27
CA THR A 49 -7.89 -8.63 -13.09
C THR A 49 -7.06 -7.35 -12.96
N ALA A 50 -7.70 -6.18 -12.93
CA ALA A 50 -6.99 -4.93 -12.72
C ALA A 50 -6.34 -4.87 -11.33
N ARG A 51 -7.03 -5.31 -10.28
CA ARG A 51 -6.49 -5.39 -8.92
C ARG A 51 -5.23 -6.27 -8.88
N GLU A 52 -5.28 -7.44 -9.52
CA GLU A 52 -4.13 -8.33 -9.62
C GLU A 52 -2.94 -7.66 -10.30
N LYS A 53 -3.16 -6.94 -11.41
CA LYS A 53 -2.10 -6.16 -12.06
C LYS A 53 -1.51 -5.09 -11.13
N VAL A 54 -2.33 -4.36 -10.37
CA VAL A 54 -1.85 -3.39 -9.37
C VAL A 54 -0.99 -4.08 -8.31
N ASP A 55 -1.41 -5.25 -7.81
CA ASP A 55 -0.66 -6.00 -6.79
C ASP A 55 0.69 -6.52 -7.31
N ILE A 56 0.73 -7.01 -8.56
CA ILE A 56 1.97 -7.39 -9.24
C ILE A 56 2.92 -6.19 -9.35
N GLN A 57 2.44 -5.04 -9.81
CA GLN A 57 3.28 -3.84 -9.91
C GLN A 57 3.74 -3.33 -8.54
N ARG A 58 2.89 -3.43 -7.50
CA ARG A 58 3.26 -3.10 -6.11
C ARG A 58 4.42 -3.99 -5.66
N SER A 59 4.30 -5.30 -5.87
CA SER A 59 5.32 -6.28 -5.50
C SER A 59 6.64 -6.05 -6.23
N ASN A 60 6.58 -5.83 -7.55
CA ASN A 60 7.76 -5.53 -8.36
C ASN A 60 8.47 -4.24 -7.89
N THR A 61 7.69 -3.19 -7.62
CA THR A 61 8.22 -1.91 -7.15
C THR A 61 8.87 -2.06 -5.77
N SER A 62 8.21 -2.74 -4.83
CA SER A 62 8.76 -3.00 -3.49
C SER A 62 10.09 -3.75 -3.56
N ARG A 63 10.12 -4.88 -4.28
CA ARG A 63 11.34 -5.69 -4.44
C ARG A 63 12.47 -4.88 -5.07
N PHE A 64 12.16 -4.05 -6.05
CA PHE A 64 13.16 -3.19 -6.66
C PHE A 64 13.74 -2.17 -5.67
N ILE A 65 12.91 -1.52 -4.85
CA ILE A 65 13.36 -0.56 -3.83
C ILE A 65 14.28 -1.23 -2.80
N ASP A 66 13.94 -2.45 -2.37
CA ASP A 66 14.69 -3.22 -1.39
C ASP A 66 16.08 -3.57 -1.92
N VAL A 67 16.16 -4.01 -3.18
CA VAL A 67 17.43 -4.35 -3.85
C VAL A 67 18.24 -3.09 -4.20
N LEU A 68 17.59 -2.00 -4.61
CA LEU A 68 18.26 -0.77 -5.04
C LEU A 68 19.02 -0.09 -3.89
N GLY A 69 18.58 -0.22 -2.63
CA GLY A 69 19.21 0.44 -1.48
C GLY A 69 20.73 0.28 -1.38
N PRO A 70 21.24 -0.94 -1.14
CA PRO A 70 22.67 -1.16 -1.01
C PRO A 70 23.45 -0.84 -2.31
N ILE A 71 22.89 -1.19 -3.47
CA ILE A 71 23.54 -1.03 -4.78
C ILE A 71 23.69 0.46 -5.13
N ALA A 72 22.68 1.28 -4.86
CA ALA A 72 22.69 2.70 -5.18
C ALA A 72 23.82 3.45 -4.47
N GLN A 73 24.01 3.16 -3.18
CA GLN A 73 25.07 3.79 -2.39
C GLN A 73 26.46 3.39 -2.89
N GLU A 74 26.66 2.10 -3.21
CA GLU A 74 27.91 1.60 -3.77
C GLU A 74 28.23 2.26 -5.12
N ILE A 75 27.22 2.40 -5.98
CA ILE A 75 27.38 3.04 -7.29
C ILE A 75 27.85 4.49 -7.15
N GLU A 76 27.19 5.25 -6.27
CA GLU A 76 27.54 6.65 -6.05
C GLU A 76 28.94 6.79 -5.43
N ASN A 77 29.24 6.02 -4.39
CA ASN A 77 30.55 6.05 -3.74
C ASN A 77 31.68 5.73 -4.73
N THR A 78 31.52 4.64 -5.49
CA THR A 78 32.50 4.23 -6.52
C THR A 78 32.66 5.29 -7.60
N SER A 79 31.57 5.97 -7.98
CA SER A 79 31.62 7.07 -8.95
C SER A 79 32.37 8.29 -8.43
N GLN A 80 32.20 8.62 -7.14
CA GLN A 80 32.92 9.73 -6.51
C GLN A 80 34.40 9.39 -6.32
N GLU A 81 34.72 8.16 -5.93
CA GLU A 81 36.09 7.70 -5.80
C GLU A 81 36.81 7.66 -7.15
N ALA A 82 36.17 7.18 -8.21
CA ALA A 82 36.73 7.20 -9.57
C ALA A 82 37.06 8.62 -10.07
N LYS A 83 36.33 9.65 -9.61
CA LYS A 83 36.62 11.06 -9.93
C LYS A 83 37.79 11.62 -9.14
N ARG A 84 38.03 11.11 -7.93
CA ARG A 84 39.03 11.63 -6.98
C ARG A 84 40.33 10.85 -6.99
N ARG A 85 40.31 9.61 -7.47
CA ARG A 85 41.41 8.64 -7.43
C ARG A 85 41.44 7.85 -8.73
N ASN A 86 42.63 7.34 -9.07
CA ASN A 86 42.78 6.35 -10.14
C ASN A 86 42.38 4.96 -9.63
N LEU A 87 41.08 4.68 -9.63
CA LEU A 87 40.58 3.32 -9.39
C LEU A 87 40.99 2.37 -10.53
N PRO A 88 41.13 1.05 -10.26
CA PRO A 88 41.37 0.08 -11.32
C PRO A 88 40.26 0.13 -12.39
N LEU A 89 40.63 0.06 -13.67
CA LEU A 89 39.69 0.15 -14.80
C LEU A 89 38.52 -0.84 -14.67
N ALA A 90 38.80 -2.07 -14.27
CA ALA A 90 37.79 -3.10 -14.06
C ALA A 90 36.72 -2.70 -13.00
N THR A 91 37.10 -1.92 -11.99
CA THR A 91 36.16 -1.41 -10.97
C THR A 91 35.25 -0.34 -11.56
N VAL A 92 35.82 0.58 -12.34
CA VAL A 92 35.06 1.64 -13.03
C VAL A 92 34.07 1.03 -14.02
N GLU A 93 34.51 0.06 -14.83
CA GLU A 93 33.65 -0.61 -15.81
C GLU A 93 32.49 -1.36 -15.16
N ARG A 94 32.76 -2.10 -14.07
CA ARG A 94 31.71 -2.79 -13.31
C ARG A 94 30.69 -1.79 -12.75
N ASN A 95 31.14 -0.65 -12.25
CA ASN A 95 30.25 0.39 -11.77
C ASN A 95 29.37 0.95 -12.90
N GLU A 96 29.93 1.23 -14.07
CA GLU A 96 29.15 1.68 -15.24
C GLU A 96 28.15 0.60 -15.73
N GLN A 97 28.48 -0.68 -15.60
CA GLN A 97 27.51 -1.75 -15.86
C GLN A 97 26.37 -1.75 -14.84
N ASN A 98 26.66 -1.57 -13.56
CA ASN A 98 25.66 -1.48 -12.50
C ASN A 98 24.71 -0.29 -12.73
N LYS A 99 25.24 0.90 -13.07
CA LYS A 99 24.43 2.08 -13.44
C LYS A 99 23.45 1.78 -14.55
N ARG A 100 23.94 1.19 -15.65
CA ARG A 100 23.12 0.82 -16.82
C ARG A 100 22.03 -0.18 -16.45
N ARG A 101 22.34 -1.17 -15.62
CA ARG A 101 21.36 -2.16 -15.13
C ARG A 101 20.26 -1.51 -14.30
N VAL A 102 20.61 -0.61 -13.38
CA VAL A 102 19.64 0.11 -12.56
C VAL A 102 18.73 0.98 -13.42
N ILE A 103 19.29 1.77 -14.33
CA ILE A 103 18.50 2.63 -15.25
C ILE A 103 17.57 1.78 -16.11
N ALA A 104 18.06 0.66 -16.67
CA ALA A 104 17.24 -0.25 -17.46
C ALA A 104 16.08 -0.86 -16.63
N ALA A 105 16.33 -1.20 -15.37
CA ALA A 105 15.30 -1.71 -14.48
C ALA A 105 14.22 -0.66 -14.16
N ILE A 106 14.60 0.61 -13.93
CA ILE A 106 13.64 1.71 -13.75
C ILE A 106 12.79 1.91 -15.01
N ARG A 107 13.39 1.85 -16.20
CA ARG A 107 12.66 1.93 -17.47
C ARG A 107 11.65 0.79 -17.63
N ASN A 108 12.03 -0.44 -17.27
CA ASN A 108 11.12 -1.59 -17.32
C ASN A 108 9.94 -1.42 -16.37
N LEU A 109 10.18 -0.90 -15.15
CA LEU A 109 9.11 -0.54 -14.23
C LEU A 109 8.19 0.53 -14.83
N ARG A 110 8.76 1.57 -15.46
CA ARG A 110 8.00 2.65 -16.11
C ARG A 110 7.03 2.11 -17.15
N VAL A 111 7.46 1.18 -17.99
CA VAL A 111 6.60 0.55 -19.01
C VAL A 111 5.42 -0.20 -18.36
N GLY A 112 5.68 -0.99 -17.31
CA GLY A 112 4.64 -1.72 -16.59
C GLY A 112 3.63 -0.80 -15.91
N ILE A 113 4.11 0.25 -15.27
CA ILE A 113 3.29 1.26 -14.58
C ILE A 113 2.50 2.12 -15.58
N ALA A 114 3.10 2.55 -16.69
CA ALA A 114 2.40 3.31 -17.73
C ALA A 114 1.28 2.49 -18.38
N THR A 115 1.52 1.20 -18.62
CA THR A 115 0.50 0.27 -19.13
C THR A 115 -0.65 0.15 -18.12
N LEU A 116 -0.34 0.03 -16.83
CA LEU A 116 -1.34 -0.02 -15.77
C LEU A 116 -2.18 1.26 -15.70
N GLU A 117 -1.53 2.44 -15.70
CA GLU A 117 -2.24 3.72 -15.66
C GLU A 117 -3.13 3.91 -16.90
N SER A 118 -2.65 3.50 -18.08
CA SER A 118 -3.44 3.52 -19.33
C SER A 118 -4.68 2.60 -19.26
N ASP A 119 -4.54 1.38 -18.71
CA ASP A 119 -5.66 0.46 -18.48
C ASP A 119 -6.76 1.12 -17.62
N PHE A 120 -6.39 1.86 -16.57
CA PHE A 120 -7.35 2.54 -15.69
C PHE A 120 -8.01 3.76 -16.34
N ARG A 121 -7.30 4.46 -17.24
CA ARG A 121 -7.85 5.60 -18.01
C ARG A 121 -8.85 5.16 -19.07
N THR A 122 -8.55 4.06 -19.76
CA THR A 122 -9.30 3.60 -20.93
C THR A 122 -10.55 2.81 -20.58
N ARG A 123 -10.54 2.06 -19.47
CA ARG A 123 -11.67 1.20 -19.08
C ARG A 123 -12.64 1.92 -18.13
N SER A 124 -13.91 2.06 -18.56
CA SER A 124 -14.94 2.85 -17.86
C SER A 124 -15.18 2.42 -16.41
N ASN A 125 -15.16 1.12 -16.15
CA ASN A 125 -15.31 0.52 -14.82
C ASN A 125 -14.12 0.78 -13.88
N LEU A 126 -12.93 1.07 -14.41
CA LEU A 126 -11.73 1.34 -13.63
C LEU A 126 -11.50 2.84 -13.36
N ARG A 127 -12.10 3.74 -14.16
CA ARG A 127 -11.93 5.19 -14.03
C ARG A 127 -12.18 5.73 -12.63
N ARG A 128 -13.10 5.12 -11.87
CA ARG A 128 -13.39 5.50 -10.47
C ARG A 128 -12.19 5.34 -9.52
N TYR A 129 -11.21 4.51 -9.89
CA TYR A 129 -9.99 4.26 -9.12
C TYR A 129 -8.79 5.04 -9.69
N LEU A 130 -8.93 5.68 -10.85
CA LEU A 130 -7.84 6.44 -11.46
C LEU A 130 -7.23 7.51 -10.54
N PRO A 131 -8.00 8.26 -9.72
CA PRO A 131 -7.41 9.29 -8.86
C PRO A 131 -6.34 8.78 -7.88
N THR A 132 -6.36 7.50 -7.50
CA THR A 132 -5.31 6.93 -6.62
C THR A 132 -4.04 6.54 -7.38
N LEU A 133 -4.13 6.32 -8.70
CA LEU A 133 -3.00 5.98 -9.57
C LEU A 133 -2.46 7.16 -10.38
N GLU A 134 -3.22 8.23 -10.55
CA GLU A 134 -2.82 9.33 -11.42
C GLU A 134 -1.44 9.90 -11.06
N GLY A 135 -0.60 10.10 -12.08
CA GLY A 135 0.76 10.63 -11.94
C GLY A 135 1.79 9.59 -11.47
N VAL A 136 1.40 8.31 -11.33
CA VAL A 136 2.34 7.25 -10.93
C VAL A 136 3.43 7.04 -11.98
N THR A 137 3.12 7.19 -13.27
CA THR A 137 4.11 7.09 -14.35
C THR A 137 5.14 8.22 -14.27
N ASP A 138 4.72 9.43 -13.90
CA ASP A 138 5.60 10.60 -13.78
C ASP A 138 6.56 10.45 -12.60
N LEU A 139 6.12 9.84 -11.50
CA LEU A 139 7.00 9.50 -10.38
C LEU A 139 8.11 8.52 -10.79
N VAL A 140 7.79 7.50 -11.60
CA VAL A 140 8.81 6.59 -12.12
C VAL A 140 9.76 7.32 -13.08
N ALA A 141 9.24 8.23 -13.92
CA ALA A 141 10.07 9.08 -14.77
C ALA A 141 11.03 9.96 -13.95
N SER A 142 10.55 10.56 -12.86
CA SER A 142 11.40 11.33 -11.93
C SER A 142 12.50 10.47 -11.29
N SER A 143 12.20 9.22 -10.92
CA SER A 143 13.22 8.27 -10.47
C SER A 143 14.28 8.00 -11.55
N GLU A 144 13.84 7.82 -12.80
CA GLU A 144 14.72 7.61 -13.95
C GLU A 144 15.65 8.81 -14.15
N ASP A 145 15.12 10.04 -14.11
CA ASP A 145 15.88 11.28 -14.25
C ASP A 145 16.94 11.43 -13.15
N MET A 146 16.60 11.10 -11.91
CA MET A 146 17.56 11.09 -10.80
C MET A 146 18.69 10.08 -11.03
N ALA A 147 18.37 8.86 -11.49
CA ALA A 147 19.36 7.85 -11.81
C ALA A 147 20.26 8.27 -13.00
N LEU A 148 19.69 8.88 -14.03
CA LEU A 148 20.43 9.45 -15.17
C LEU A 148 21.37 10.59 -14.74
N ALA A 149 20.95 11.39 -13.76
CA ALA A 149 21.78 12.42 -13.14
C ALA A 149 22.85 11.86 -12.17
N GLY A 150 22.94 10.52 -12.03
CA GLY A 150 23.89 9.86 -11.13
C GLY A 150 23.50 9.90 -9.65
N LYS A 151 22.25 10.26 -9.33
CA LYS A 151 21.68 10.32 -7.97
C LYS A 151 20.83 9.05 -7.70
N PHE A 152 21.48 7.90 -7.72
CA PHE A 152 20.85 6.59 -7.53
C PHE A 152 20.19 6.40 -6.14
N VAL A 153 20.74 7.00 -5.09
CA VAL A 153 20.16 6.94 -3.74
C VAL A 153 18.87 7.74 -3.69
N ALA A 154 18.88 8.96 -4.24
CA ALA A 154 17.71 9.83 -4.30
C ALA A 154 16.61 9.26 -5.21
N ALA A 155 16.99 8.53 -6.27
CA ALA A 155 16.05 7.88 -7.20
C ALA A 155 15.07 6.91 -6.51
N LYS A 156 15.33 6.50 -5.26
CA LYS A 156 14.43 5.66 -4.48
C LYS A 156 13.16 6.37 -4.00
N GLU A 157 13.23 7.67 -3.71
CA GLU A 157 12.10 8.37 -3.08
C GLU A 157 10.87 8.42 -3.98
N PRO A 158 10.97 8.79 -5.28
CA PRO A 158 9.79 8.74 -6.15
C PRO A 158 9.19 7.33 -6.29
N LEU A 159 10.02 6.28 -6.20
CA LEU A 159 9.54 4.89 -6.25
C LEU A 159 8.80 4.49 -4.97
N ARG A 160 9.14 5.04 -3.81
CA ARG A 160 8.37 4.84 -2.58
C ARG A 160 6.99 5.48 -2.70
N ASP A 161 6.89 6.64 -3.34
CA ASP A 161 5.60 7.28 -3.62
C ASP A 161 4.76 6.46 -4.60
N VAL A 162 5.38 5.84 -5.61
CA VAL A 162 4.74 4.85 -6.50
C VAL A 162 4.19 3.69 -5.68
N LEU A 163 5.01 3.09 -4.81
CA LEU A 163 4.61 1.97 -3.96
C LEU A 163 3.42 2.34 -3.05
N LYS A 164 3.43 3.56 -2.51
CA LYS A 164 2.32 4.09 -1.71
C LYS A 164 1.04 4.20 -2.53
N LYS A 165 1.08 4.82 -3.71
CA LYS A 165 -0.09 4.95 -4.60
C LYS A 165 -0.67 3.61 -5.03
N LEU A 166 0.18 2.63 -5.35
CA LEU A 166 -0.25 1.27 -5.68
C LEU A 166 -0.94 0.60 -4.48
N THR A 167 -0.41 0.78 -3.28
CA THR A 167 -1.02 0.29 -2.03
C THR A 167 -2.39 0.96 -1.78
N ASP A 168 -2.46 2.28 -1.90
CA ASP A 168 -3.69 3.05 -1.71
C ASP A 168 -4.77 2.61 -2.70
N THR A 169 -4.39 2.34 -3.95
CA THR A 169 -5.29 1.81 -4.98
C THR A 169 -5.86 0.45 -4.59
N LEU A 170 -5.03 -0.47 -4.10
CA LEU A 170 -5.49 -1.79 -3.63
C LEU A 170 -6.43 -1.71 -2.42
N ASN A 171 -6.31 -0.67 -1.60
CA ASN A 171 -7.16 -0.46 -0.43
C ASN A 171 -8.57 0.00 -0.82
N VAL A 172 -8.72 0.73 -1.94
CA VAL A 172 -10.02 1.22 -2.42
C VAL A 172 -10.69 0.27 -3.43
N MET A 173 -9.93 -0.61 -4.07
CA MET A 173 -10.50 -1.64 -4.96
C MET A 173 -11.16 -2.76 -4.14
N PRO A 174 -12.28 -3.33 -4.63
CA PRO A 174 -12.89 -4.50 -4.00
C PRO A 174 -11.93 -5.70 -4.05
N LYS A 175 -12.06 -6.61 -3.07
CA LYS A 175 -11.33 -7.88 -3.02
C LYS A 175 -12.08 -8.97 -3.77
#